data_AF-A0A6V8NHN6-F1
#
_entry.id   AF-A0A6V8NHN6-F1
#
_cell.length_a   1.000
_cell.length_b   1.000
_cell.length_c   1.000
_cell.angle_alpha   90.00
_cell.angle_beta   90.00
_cell.angle_gamma   90.00
#
_symmetry.space_group_name_H-M   'P 1'
#
loop_
_entity.id
_entity.type
_entity.pdbx_description
1 polymer ?
#
loop_
_entity_poly.entity_id
_entity_poly.type
_entity_poly.pdbx_seq_one_letter_code
_entity_poly.pdbx_strand_id
1 'polypeptide(L)'
;MQWQKEQFREIINQIRSFRDTYFDVLRPLTNMTSSSTLRRMAVSSTDPATVTATASAAAMAGSSEIQVIQSATAARAQTAPVSLGSALGARLSLTDSLATVSARLRNGPLVFDAVSGLFTVNINGTMISFLQNESLGTAISRINNSAAGIHVGYSSFSDTFTFTAKATGVQNITVDDGGRFFAAISLKSGTGLETIGTAGRDAQFRINGFAGSNAANSFTVDGISYNIARRIEAIDNAPPVIVSVSLDSEAVFKNIQSFVEDYNKLITTIGGELNEERFSTFLPLTVAQKKQMSEQERETWQEKAQSGLLRREPALENMLREMRTALNQAVGEVHLSDIGIEFSRNFRDNGMLVL
;
A
#
# COMPACT_ATOMS: atom_id res chain seq x y z
N MET A 1 33.63 26.80 -7.97
CA MET A 1 32.35 26.96 -7.24
C MET A 1 31.27 25.98 -7.68
N GLN A 2 31.10 25.68 -8.97
CA GLN A 2 30.05 24.73 -9.40
C GLN A 2 30.38 23.27 -9.04
N TRP A 3 31.58 22.77 -9.35
CA TRP A 3 31.99 21.39 -9.02
C TRP A 3 31.95 21.07 -7.52
N GLN A 4 32.41 22.00 -6.68
CA GLN A 4 32.31 21.85 -5.23
C GLN A 4 30.85 21.72 -4.76
N LYS A 5 29.92 22.50 -5.34
CA LYS A 5 28.48 22.38 -5.05
C LYS A 5 27.90 21.05 -5.53
N GLU A 6 28.42 20.51 -6.63
CA GLU A 6 28.01 19.21 -7.18
C GLU A 6 28.47 18.07 -6.26
N GLN A 7 29.73 18.07 -5.80
CA GLN A 7 30.23 17.09 -4.81
C GLN A 7 29.45 17.17 -3.48
N PHE A 8 29.19 18.38 -2.97
CA PHE A 8 28.33 18.53 -1.79
C PHE A 8 26.93 17.96 -2.02
N ARG A 9 26.34 18.18 -3.21
CA ARG A 9 25.01 17.65 -3.53
C ARG A 9 25.01 16.12 -3.55
N GLU A 10 26.06 15.51 -4.06
CA GLU A 10 26.23 14.05 -4.05
C GLU A 10 26.25 13.51 -2.62
N ILE A 11 27.09 14.06 -1.75
CA ILE A 11 27.16 13.68 -0.33
C ILE A 11 25.81 13.88 0.36
N ILE A 12 25.15 15.03 0.15
CA ILE A 12 23.82 15.30 0.74
C ILE A 12 22.78 14.27 0.29
N ASN A 13 22.82 13.86 -0.97
CA ASN A 13 21.91 12.83 -1.49
C ASN A 13 22.18 11.46 -0.85
N GLN A 14 23.44 11.09 -0.65
CA GLN A 14 23.80 9.85 0.04
C GLN A 14 23.36 9.86 1.51
N ILE A 15 23.61 10.96 2.24
CA ILE A 15 23.14 11.14 3.62
C ILE A 15 21.62 11.04 3.69
N ARG A 16 20.90 11.71 2.77
CA ARG A 16 19.45 11.65 2.71
C ARG A 16 18.97 10.22 2.45
N SER A 17 19.57 9.51 1.50
CA SER A 17 19.24 8.12 1.21
C SER A 17 19.45 7.21 2.41
N PHE A 18 20.58 7.37 3.12
CA PHE A 18 20.86 6.62 4.35
C PHE A 18 19.81 6.90 5.43
N ARG A 19 19.54 8.18 5.71
CA ARG A 19 18.53 8.62 6.67
C ARG A 19 17.15 8.07 6.32
N ASP A 20 16.71 8.24 5.07
CA ASP A 20 15.38 7.83 4.62
C ASP A 20 15.24 6.30 4.61
N THR A 21 16.33 5.55 4.50
CA THR A 21 16.31 4.09 4.58
C THR A 21 16.21 3.61 6.02
N TYR A 22 17.02 4.16 6.92
CA TYR A 22 17.21 3.59 8.26
C TYR A 22 16.56 4.37 9.40
N PHE A 23 16.00 5.55 9.13
CA PHE A 23 15.41 6.43 10.17
C PHE A 23 14.09 7.09 9.74
N ASP A 24 13.50 6.67 8.62
CA ASP A 24 12.16 7.11 8.23
C ASP A 24 11.08 6.35 9.01
N VAL A 25 10.26 7.08 9.77
CA VAL A 25 9.13 6.53 10.54
C VAL A 25 8.07 5.87 9.64
N LEU A 26 8.02 6.25 8.37
CA LEU A 26 7.12 5.65 7.37
C LEU A 26 7.67 4.33 6.81
N ARG A 27 8.90 3.93 7.18
CA ARG A 27 9.54 2.67 6.77
C ARG A 27 9.88 1.77 7.97
N PRO A 28 8.87 1.27 8.70
CA PRO A 28 9.06 0.59 9.98
C PRO A 28 9.82 -0.74 9.91
N LEU A 29 10.05 -1.30 8.71
CA LEU A 29 10.77 -2.58 8.50
C LEU A 29 12.29 -2.40 8.34
N THR A 30 12.74 -1.20 8.00
CA THR A 30 14.17 -0.85 7.86
C THR A 30 14.58 0.22 8.84
N ASN A 31 13.63 0.93 9.45
CA ASN A 31 13.90 1.94 10.45
C ASN A 31 14.51 1.31 11.71
N MET A 32 15.77 1.65 12.01
CA MET A 32 16.53 1.11 13.14
C MET A 32 15.98 1.53 14.51
N THR A 33 15.10 2.54 14.57
CA THR A 33 14.39 2.93 15.80
C THR A 33 13.02 2.27 15.93
N SER A 34 12.61 1.43 14.97
CA SER A 34 11.32 0.73 14.97
C SER A 34 11.42 -0.64 15.63
N SER A 35 10.47 -0.96 16.51
CA SER A 35 10.35 -2.30 17.09
C SER A 35 10.09 -3.37 16.03
N SER A 36 9.45 -3.04 14.90
CA SER A 36 9.24 -3.98 13.78
C SER A 36 10.53 -4.37 13.07
N THR A 37 11.56 -3.53 13.10
CA THR A 37 12.89 -3.84 12.55
C THR A 37 13.69 -4.72 13.51
N LEU A 38 13.64 -4.40 14.81
CA LEU A 38 14.48 -5.05 15.84
C LEU A 38 13.86 -6.31 16.44
N ARG A 39 12.53 -6.44 16.38
CA ARG A 39 11.78 -7.63 16.81
C ARG A 39 10.85 -8.06 15.69
N ARG A 40 11.45 -8.54 14.61
CA ARG A 40 10.74 -9.05 13.46
C ARG A 40 10.21 -10.46 13.76
N MET A 41 8.95 -10.70 13.42
CA MET A 41 8.29 -11.98 13.61
C MET A 41 8.10 -12.65 12.25
N ALA A 42 8.53 -13.91 12.13
CA ALA A 42 8.21 -14.78 11.01
C ALA A 42 6.91 -15.53 11.30
N VAL A 43 6.13 -15.78 10.26
CA VAL A 43 4.88 -16.54 10.33
C VAL A 43 4.86 -17.61 9.26
N SER A 44 4.46 -18.82 9.62
CA SER A 44 4.15 -19.90 8.69
C SER A 44 2.75 -20.43 8.92
N SER A 45 2.13 -20.92 7.85
CA SER A 45 0.80 -21.55 7.87
C SER A 45 0.90 -22.93 7.24
N THR A 46 0.24 -23.93 7.83
CA THR A 46 0.19 -25.28 7.26
C THR A 46 -0.69 -25.37 6.01
N ASP A 47 -1.60 -24.41 5.82
CA ASP A 47 -2.41 -24.28 4.60
C ASP A 47 -2.60 -22.80 4.22
N PRO A 48 -1.61 -22.20 3.53
CA PRO A 48 -1.68 -20.82 3.06
C PRO A 48 -2.81 -20.55 2.04
N ALA A 49 -3.34 -21.59 1.38
CA ALA A 49 -4.46 -21.42 0.46
C ALA A 49 -5.80 -21.17 1.20
N THR A 50 -5.88 -21.56 2.48
CA THR A 50 -7.02 -21.31 3.34
C THR A 50 -6.79 -20.11 4.26
N VAL A 51 -5.65 -20.07 4.98
CA VAL A 51 -5.32 -18.96 5.90
C VAL A 51 -3.86 -18.55 5.73
N THR A 52 -3.65 -17.26 5.48
CA THR A 52 -2.35 -16.62 5.63
C THR A 52 -2.33 -15.74 6.88
N ALA A 53 -1.14 -15.42 7.39
CA ALA A 53 -1.01 -14.53 8.53
C ALA A 53 0.30 -13.75 8.50
N THR A 54 0.32 -12.60 9.15
CA THR A 54 1.51 -11.80 9.44
C THR A 54 1.52 -11.46 10.93
N ALA A 55 2.70 -11.22 11.49
CA ALA A 55 2.86 -10.91 12.91
C ALA A 55 3.59 -9.58 13.10
N SER A 56 3.06 -8.76 14.00
CA SER A 56 3.71 -7.53 14.45
C SER A 56 4.77 -7.83 15.53
N ALA A 57 5.60 -6.85 15.85
CA ALA A 57 6.59 -6.96 16.94
C ALA A 57 5.95 -7.20 18.33
N ALA A 58 4.64 -6.95 18.49
CA ALA A 58 3.91 -7.23 19.71
C ALA A 58 3.49 -8.70 19.85
N ALA A 59 3.49 -9.46 18.74
CA ALA A 59 3.08 -10.86 18.77
C ALA A 59 4.03 -11.70 19.64
N MET A 60 3.45 -12.67 20.33
CA MET A 60 4.19 -13.69 21.05
C MET A 60 4.56 -14.84 20.12
N ALA A 61 5.76 -15.40 20.29
CA ALA A 61 6.16 -16.61 19.58
C ALA A 61 5.32 -17.80 20.09
N GLY A 62 4.97 -18.71 19.20
CA GLY A 62 4.13 -19.86 19.50
C GLY A 62 3.29 -20.27 18.30
N SER A 63 2.51 -21.33 18.47
CA SER A 63 1.55 -21.80 17.47
C SER A 63 0.12 -21.51 17.92
N SER A 64 -0.73 -21.20 16.94
CA SER A 64 -2.18 -21.08 17.10
C SER A 64 -2.87 -21.96 16.08
N GLU A 65 -3.90 -22.68 16.50
CA GLU A 65 -4.79 -23.40 15.60
C GLU A 65 -5.96 -22.49 15.22
N ILE A 66 -6.17 -22.26 13.93
CA ILE A 66 -7.30 -21.52 13.40
C ILE A 66 -8.19 -22.43 12.55
N GLN A 67 -9.46 -22.55 12.91
CA GLN A 67 -10.48 -23.20 12.11
C GLN A 67 -11.41 -22.14 11.52
N VAL A 68 -11.44 -22.02 10.19
CA VAL A 68 -12.39 -21.14 9.51
C VAL A 68 -13.70 -21.89 9.29
N ILE A 69 -14.78 -21.40 9.89
CA ILE A 69 -16.13 -21.97 9.75
C ILE A 69 -16.77 -21.42 8.46
N GLN A 70 -16.68 -20.12 8.24
CA GLN A 70 -17.10 -19.48 7.01
C GLN A 70 -16.32 -18.18 6.77
N SER A 71 -16.17 -17.79 5.51
CA SER A 71 -15.62 -16.48 5.13
C SER A 71 -16.70 -15.40 5.13
N ALA A 72 -16.31 -14.16 5.40
CA ALA A 72 -17.14 -12.98 5.23
C ALA A 72 -17.49 -12.77 3.76
N THR A 73 -18.71 -12.32 3.48
CA THR A 73 -19.19 -11.97 2.14
C THR A 73 -19.89 -10.63 2.13
N ALA A 74 -19.79 -9.91 1.01
CA ALA A 74 -20.56 -8.70 0.77
C ALA A 74 -22.01 -9.05 0.39
N ALA A 75 -22.95 -8.16 0.72
CA ALA A 75 -24.31 -8.23 0.19
C ALA A 75 -24.29 -8.04 -1.33
N ARG A 76 -25.14 -8.76 -2.05
CA ARG A 76 -25.16 -8.72 -3.52
C ARG A 76 -26.55 -8.92 -4.10
N ALA A 77 -26.90 -8.11 -5.09
CA ALA A 77 -28.08 -8.31 -5.92
C ALA A 77 -27.67 -8.37 -7.40
N GLN A 78 -28.37 -9.20 -8.18
CA GLN A 78 -28.16 -9.30 -9.62
C GLN A 78 -29.51 -9.36 -10.32
N THR A 79 -29.65 -8.62 -11.41
CA THR A 79 -30.87 -8.64 -12.22
C THR A 79 -30.90 -9.83 -13.16
N ALA A 80 -32.10 -10.21 -13.59
CA ALA A 80 -32.28 -10.88 -14.88
C ALA A 80 -31.98 -9.91 -16.04
N PRO A 81 -31.94 -10.36 -17.31
CA PRO A 81 -31.84 -9.46 -18.46
C PRO A 81 -32.90 -8.35 -18.41
N VAL A 82 -32.48 -7.10 -18.53
CA VAL A 82 -33.31 -5.92 -18.23
C VAL A 82 -33.98 -5.30 -19.46
N SER A 83 -33.49 -5.59 -20.66
CA SER A 83 -34.03 -5.00 -21.88
C SER A 83 -35.18 -5.82 -22.49
N LEU A 84 -35.92 -5.16 -23.40
CA LEU A 84 -36.99 -5.75 -24.20
C LEU A 84 -36.51 -6.82 -25.20
N GLY A 85 -35.19 -7.02 -25.39
CA GLY A 85 -34.67 -8.05 -26.29
C GLY A 85 -33.17 -8.30 -26.18
N SER A 86 -32.77 -9.58 -26.17
CA SER A 86 -31.36 -10.00 -26.01
C SER A 86 -30.53 -9.99 -27.31
N ALA A 87 -31.14 -9.63 -28.45
CA ALA A 87 -30.47 -9.52 -29.74
C ALA A 87 -29.47 -8.35 -29.76
N LEU A 88 -28.38 -8.49 -30.54
CA LEU A 88 -27.41 -7.41 -30.74
C LEU A 88 -28.15 -6.14 -31.23
N GLY A 89 -28.00 -5.03 -30.52
CA GLY A 89 -28.64 -3.74 -30.83
C GLY A 89 -29.86 -3.37 -29.97
N ALA A 90 -30.44 -4.32 -29.22
CA ALA A 90 -31.56 -4.06 -28.30
C ALA A 90 -31.15 -3.97 -26.81
N ARG A 91 -29.88 -4.24 -26.51
CA ARG A 91 -29.30 -4.13 -25.16
C ARG A 91 -28.99 -2.68 -24.80
N LEU A 92 -28.88 -2.40 -23.51
CA LEU A 92 -28.47 -1.07 -23.06
C LEU A 92 -26.99 -0.82 -23.38
N SER A 93 -26.65 0.42 -23.69
CA SER A 93 -25.28 0.92 -23.76
C SER A 93 -24.98 1.84 -22.57
N LEU A 94 -23.73 1.85 -22.09
CA LEU A 94 -23.27 2.81 -21.09
C LEU A 94 -23.33 4.26 -21.59
N THR A 95 -23.33 4.47 -22.91
CA THR A 95 -23.45 5.79 -23.53
C THR A 95 -24.89 6.21 -23.80
N ASP A 96 -25.87 5.31 -23.65
CA ASP A 96 -27.28 5.66 -23.82
C ASP A 96 -27.69 6.64 -22.72
N SER A 97 -28.47 7.66 -23.07
CA SER A 97 -29.12 8.51 -22.07
C SER A 97 -30.12 7.70 -21.24
N LEU A 98 -30.40 8.12 -20.01
CA LEU A 98 -31.41 7.46 -19.17
C LEU A 98 -32.82 7.47 -19.79
N ALA A 99 -33.14 8.46 -20.63
CA ALA A 99 -34.36 8.45 -21.43
C ALA A 99 -34.39 7.30 -22.45
N THR A 100 -33.28 7.05 -23.16
CA THR A 100 -33.15 5.92 -24.09
C THR A 100 -33.17 4.58 -23.35
N VAL A 101 -32.49 4.50 -22.19
CA VAL A 101 -32.54 3.32 -21.31
C VAL A 101 -33.98 3.05 -20.88
N SER A 102 -34.69 4.07 -20.40
CA SER A 102 -36.08 3.99 -19.95
C SER A 102 -36.99 3.35 -21.00
N ALA A 103 -36.88 3.76 -22.26
CA ALA A 103 -37.67 3.20 -23.36
C ALA A 103 -37.36 1.74 -23.70
N ARG A 104 -36.20 1.23 -23.26
CA ARG A 104 -35.72 -0.13 -23.56
C ARG A 104 -35.92 -1.13 -22.42
N LEU A 105 -36.30 -0.67 -21.22
CA LEU A 105 -36.51 -1.53 -20.05
C LEU A 105 -37.75 -2.40 -20.20
N ARG A 106 -37.62 -3.68 -19.87
CA ARG A 106 -38.67 -4.69 -20.01
C ARG A 106 -39.89 -4.42 -19.14
N ASN A 107 -39.68 -3.92 -17.92
CA ASN A 107 -40.76 -3.77 -16.93
C ASN A 107 -41.35 -2.35 -16.92
N GLY A 108 -41.27 -1.68 -18.07
CA GLY A 108 -41.81 -0.34 -18.29
C GLY A 108 -40.80 0.78 -18.03
N PRO A 109 -41.19 2.02 -18.37
CA PRO A 109 -40.29 3.15 -18.34
C PRO A 109 -40.03 3.67 -16.93
N LEU A 110 -38.87 4.31 -16.78
CA LEU A 110 -38.55 5.19 -15.65
C LEU A 110 -39.49 6.41 -15.64
N VAL A 111 -39.72 6.95 -14.45
CA VAL A 111 -40.56 8.14 -14.23
C VAL A 111 -39.66 9.29 -13.82
N PHE A 112 -39.61 10.32 -14.67
CA PHE A 112 -38.89 11.55 -14.42
C PHE A 112 -39.86 12.66 -14.02
N ASP A 113 -39.43 13.54 -13.12
CA ASP A 113 -40.15 14.77 -12.81
C ASP A 113 -40.26 15.64 -14.08
N ALA A 114 -41.47 16.14 -14.36
CA ALA A 114 -41.78 16.81 -15.62
C ALA A 114 -41.09 18.17 -15.78
N VAL A 115 -40.72 18.82 -14.67
CA VAL A 115 -40.11 20.16 -14.68
C VAL A 115 -38.59 20.05 -14.67
N SER A 116 -38.05 19.29 -13.73
CA SER A 116 -36.60 19.16 -13.52
C SER A 116 -35.95 18.07 -14.39
N GLY A 117 -36.73 17.13 -14.93
CA GLY A 117 -36.21 15.97 -15.67
C GLY A 117 -35.42 14.99 -14.80
N LEU A 118 -35.60 15.06 -13.47
CA LEU A 118 -34.89 14.26 -12.49
C LEU A 118 -35.75 13.11 -11.95
N PHE A 119 -35.11 12.04 -11.49
CA PHE A 119 -35.66 11.18 -10.45
C PHE A 119 -34.63 10.95 -9.36
N THR A 120 -35.08 10.62 -8.15
CA THR A 120 -34.19 10.33 -7.01
C THR A 120 -34.49 8.94 -6.48
N VAL A 121 -33.45 8.20 -6.14
CA VAL A 121 -33.54 6.91 -5.45
C VAL A 121 -32.83 6.98 -4.11
N ASN A 122 -33.30 6.20 -3.15
CA ASN A 122 -32.63 5.92 -1.91
C ASN A 122 -31.90 4.57 -2.03
N ILE A 123 -30.58 4.56 -1.80
CA ILE A 123 -29.79 3.33 -1.68
C ILE A 123 -29.05 3.38 -0.35
N ASN A 124 -29.32 2.43 0.54
CA ASN A 124 -28.72 2.36 1.87
C ASN A 124 -28.81 3.68 2.66
N GLY A 125 -29.95 4.37 2.57
CA GLY A 125 -30.18 5.67 3.22
C GLY A 125 -29.61 6.88 2.46
N THR A 126 -28.87 6.68 1.36
CA THR A 126 -28.30 7.76 0.56
C THR A 126 -29.22 8.10 -0.61
N MET A 127 -29.66 9.37 -0.68
CA MET A 127 -30.45 9.89 -1.81
C MET A 127 -29.54 10.22 -2.99
N ILE A 128 -29.85 9.67 -4.17
CA ILE A 128 -29.07 9.85 -5.40
C ILE A 128 -30.02 10.25 -6.53
N SER A 129 -29.80 11.43 -7.10
CA SER A 129 -30.63 11.98 -8.18
C SER A 129 -29.99 11.77 -9.54
N PHE A 130 -30.83 11.51 -10.54
CA PHE A 130 -30.42 11.25 -11.93
C PHE A 130 -31.22 12.06 -12.93
N LEU A 131 -30.55 12.57 -13.98
CA LEU A 131 -31.14 13.34 -15.07
C LEU A 131 -31.48 12.45 -16.26
N GLN A 132 -32.64 12.68 -16.90
CA GLN A 132 -33.04 11.94 -18.09
C GLN A 132 -32.04 11.98 -19.26
N ASN A 133 -31.23 13.04 -19.36
CA ASN A 133 -30.26 13.23 -20.44
C ASN A 133 -28.83 12.78 -20.08
N GLU A 134 -28.56 12.37 -18.83
CA GLU A 134 -27.24 11.82 -18.49
C GLU A 134 -27.11 10.37 -19.00
N SER A 135 -25.88 9.95 -19.25
CA SER A 135 -25.62 8.59 -19.72
C SER A 135 -25.79 7.56 -18.60
N LEU A 136 -26.12 6.31 -18.96
CA LEU A 136 -26.14 5.19 -18.02
C LEU A 136 -24.80 5.03 -17.28
N GLY A 137 -23.68 5.21 -17.98
CA GLY A 137 -22.35 5.17 -17.38
C GLY A 137 -22.13 6.27 -16.35
N THR A 138 -22.65 7.47 -16.59
CA THR A 138 -22.62 8.58 -15.61
C THR A 138 -23.46 8.22 -14.38
N ALA A 139 -24.66 7.68 -14.57
CA ALA A 139 -25.54 7.26 -13.47
C ALA A 139 -24.89 6.16 -12.60
N ILE A 140 -24.34 5.11 -13.21
CA ILE A 140 -23.60 4.05 -12.50
C ILE A 140 -22.40 4.62 -11.74
N SER A 141 -21.62 5.50 -12.38
CA SER A 141 -20.46 6.14 -11.75
C SER A 141 -20.87 7.00 -10.54
N ARG A 142 -22.01 7.69 -10.63
CA ARG A 142 -22.57 8.47 -9.51
C ARG A 142 -22.90 7.59 -8.32
N ILE A 143 -23.52 6.43 -8.54
CA ILE A 143 -23.78 5.45 -7.46
C ILE A 143 -22.45 4.96 -6.86
N ASN A 144 -21.50 4.56 -7.70
CA ASN A 144 -20.20 4.02 -7.28
C ASN A 144 -19.37 5.00 -6.46
N ASN A 145 -19.53 6.30 -6.67
CA ASN A 145 -18.83 7.36 -5.94
C ASN A 145 -19.65 7.96 -4.80
N SER A 146 -20.87 7.48 -4.57
CA SER A 146 -21.73 7.96 -3.49
C SER A 146 -21.38 7.35 -2.13
N ALA A 147 -21.99 7.90 -1.08
CA ALA A 147 -21.93 7.36 0.28
C ALA A 147 -22.79 6.09 0.49
N ALA A 148 -23.51 5.60 -0.54
CA ALA A 148 -24.36 4.42 -0.44
C ALA A 148 -23.60 3.11 -0.14
N GLY A 149 -22.27 3.13 -0.24
CA GLY A 149 -21.42 2.00 0.15
C GLY A 149 -21.50 0.79 -0.78
N ILE A 150 -21.98 0.96 -2.01
CA ILE A 150 -22.12 -0.13 -2.99
C ILE A 150 -21.31 0.13 -4.27
N HIS A 151 -21.01 -0.94 -4.98
CA HIS A 151 -20.53 -0.97 -6.34
C HIS A 151 -21.61 -1.55 -7.27
N VAL A 152 -21.91 -0.84 -8.34
CA VAL A 152 -22.85 -1.19 -9.39
C VAL A 152 -22.07 -1.37 -10.68
N GLY A 153 -22.35 -2.47 -11.37
CA GLY A 153 -21.87 -2.75 -12.72
C GLY A 153 -23.03 -3.14 -13.62
N TYR A 154 -22.90 -2.81 -14.90
CA TYR A 154 -23.77 -3.31 -15.96
C TYR A 154 -22.93 -4.11 -16.96
N SER A 155 -23.41 -5.29 -17.33
CA SER A 155 -22.78 -6.16 -18.31
C SER A 155 -23.61 -6.15 -19.59
N SER A 156 -23.07 -5.58 -20.67
CA SER A 156 -23.70 -5.64 -22.01
C SER A 156 -23.69 -7.05 -22.61
N PHE A 157 -22.85 -7.95 -22.09
CA PHE A 157 -22.81 -9.35 -22.51
C PHE A 157 -24.04 -10.13 -22.01
N SER A 158 -24.39 -9.98 -20.74
CA SER A 158 -25.52 -10.66 -20.11
C SER A 158 -26.79 -9.79 -20.03
N ASP A 159 -26.69 -8.51 -20.36
CA ASP A 159 -27.76 -7.50 -20.20
C ASP A 159 -28.26 -7.39 -18.73
N THR A 160 -27.33 -7.49 -17.78
CA THR A 160 -27.67 -7.51 -16.34
C THR A 160 -26.93 -6.44 -15.54
N PHE A 161 -27.59 -5.93 -14.51
CA PHE A 161 -26.94 -5.15 -13.45
C PHE A 161 -26.52 -6.05 -12.29
N THR A 162 -25.39 -5.71 -11.68
CA THR A 162 -24.92 -6.27 -10.42
C THR A 162 -24.73 -5.14 -9.42
N PHE A 163 -25.26 -5.32 -8.21
CA PHE A 163 -25.08 -4.43 -7.07
C PHE A 163 -24.35 -5.22 -6.00
N THR A 164 -23.23 -4.72 -5.49
CA THR A 164 -22.42 -5.40 -4.46
C THR A 164 -22.02 -4.40 -3.39
N ALA A 165 -22.20 -4.70 -2.11
CA ALA A 165 -21.66 -3.86 -1.04
C ALA A 165 -20.12 -3.79 -1.13
N LYS A 166 -19.55 -2.60 -0.86
CA LYS A 166 -18.08 -2.40 -0.91
C LYS A 166 -17.37 -3.11 0.25
N ALA A 167 -18.02 -3.17 1.41
CA ALA A 167 -17.55 -3.93 2.56
C ALA A 167 -18.16 -5.34 2.55
N THR A 168 -17.50 -6.30 3.19
CA THR A 168 -18.09 -7.59 3.59
C THR A 168 -18.74 -7.47 4.97
N GLY A 169 -19.41 -8.52 5.44
CA GLY A 169 -20.02 -8.55 6.78
C GLY A 169 -21.54 -8.53 6.74
N VAL A 170 -22.16 -8.71 7.92
CA VAL A 170 -23.62 -8.72 8.10
C VAL A 170 -24.23 -7.38 7.69
N GLN A 171 -24.78 -7.34 6.48
CA GLN A 171 -25.45 -6.16 5.93
C GLN A 171 -26.41 -6.56 4.81
N ASN A 172 -27.31 -5.64 4.47
CA ASN A 172 -28.24 -5.76 3.36
C ASN A 172 -28.04 -4.60 2.38
N ILE A 173 -28.49 -4.76 1.14
CA ILE A 173 -28.68 -3.63 0.23
C ILE A 173 -30.16 -3.25 0.31
N THR A 174 -30.44 -2.01 0.69
CA THR A 174 -31.80 -1.48 0.79
C THR A 174 -32.01 -0.41 -0.26
N VAL A 175 -33.16 -0.46 -0.94
CA VAL A 175 -33.51 0.46 -2.02
C VAL A 175 -34.98 0.87 -1.94
N ASP A 176 -35.27 2.13 -2.25
CA ASP A 176 -36.66 2.52 -2.57
C ASP A 176 -36.95 2.27 -4.06
N ASP A 177 -38.10 2.72 -4.57
CA ASP A 177 -38.38 2.63 -6.02
C ASP A 177 -38.28 3.96 -6.77
N GLY A 178 -38.10 5.11 -6.10
CA GLY A 178 -37.91 6.42 -6.75
C GLY A 178 -38.67 6.61 -8.07
N GLY A 179 -37.96 6.99 -9.13
CA GLY A 179 -38.47 7.06 -10.51
C GLY A 179 -38.75 5.69 -11.17
N ARG A 180 -39.30 4.72 -10.42
CA ARG A 180 -39.52 3.32 -10.79
C ARG A 180 -38.25 2.54 -11.18
N PHE A 181 -37.09 2.98 -10.72
CA PHE A 181 -35.80 2.46 -11.22
C PHE A 181 -35.60 0.99 -10.89
N PHE A 182 -35.78 0.60 -9.62
CA PHE A 182 -35.49 -0.76 -9.17
C PHE A 182 -36.56 -1.76 -9.61
N ALA A 183 -37.82 -1.32 -9.74
CA ALA A 183 -38.87 -2.11 -10.38
C ALA A 183 -38.61 -2.31 -11.88
N ALA A 184 -38.18 -1.27 -12.60
CA ALA A 184 -37.92 -1.35 -14.05
C ALA A 184 -36.79 -2.33 -14.39
N ILE A 185 -35.82 -2.51 -13.49
CA ILE A 185 -34.71 -3.49 -13.63
C ILE A 185 -34.96 -4.84 -12.93
N SER A 186 -36.17 -5.11 -12.45
CA SER A 186 -36.56 -6.38 -11.80
C SER A 186 -35.90 -6.69 -10.46
N LEU A 187 -35.50 -5.69 -9.67
CA LEU A 187 -34.94 -5.91 -8.32
C LEU A 187 -35.95 -5.66 -7.20
N LYS A 188 -37.08 -5.05 -7.52
CA LYS A 188 -38.09 -4.65 -6.54
C LYS A 188 -39.49 -4.86 -7.10
N SER A 189 -40.46 -5.16 -6.23
CA SER A 189 -41.86 -5.38 -6.63
C SER A 189 -42.89 -4.66 -5.76
N GLY A 190 -42.57 -4.24 -4.54
CA GLY A 190 -43.48 -3.51 -3.65
C GLY A 190 -43.26 -1.99 -3.64
N THR A 191 -44.06 -1.29 -2.84
CA THR A 191 -43.97 0.16 -2.64
C THR A 191 -43.19 0.45 -1.33
N GLY A 192 -42.27 1.43 -1.34
CA GLY A 192 -41.45 1.78 -0.17
C GLY A 192 -40.02 1.21 -0.20
N LEU A 193 -39.34 1.18 0.95
CA LEU A 193 -37.96 0.67 1.07
C LEU A 193 -37.95 -0.87 1.16
N GLU A 194 -37.13 -1.55 0.36
CA GLU A 194 -36.99 -3.01 0.35
C GLU A 194 -35.52 -3.45 0.38
N THR A 195 -35.27 -4.60 1.01
CA THR A 195 -33.98 -5.31 0.89
C THR A 195 -33.96 -6.10 -0.41
N ILE A 196 -32.86 -6.00 -1.15
CA ILE A 196 -32.67 -6.71 -2.42
C ILE A 196 -31.49 -7.69 -2.37
N GLY A 197 -31.60 -8.78 -3.12
CA GLY A 197 -30.53 -9.76 -3.29
C GLY A 197 -30.24 -10.61 -2.05
N THR A 198 -29.01 -11.09 -1.95
CA THR A 198 -28.51 -11.87 -0.81
C THR A 198 -27.78 -10.97 0.19
N ALA A 199 -28.03 -11.22 1.48
CA ALA A 199 -27.35 -10.53 2.57
C ALA A 199 -25.86 -10.87 2.59
N GLY A 200 -25.06 -9.90 3.02
CA GLY A 200 -23.68 -10.14 3.42
C GLY A 200 -23.65 -10.87 4.77
N ARG A 201 -22.51 -11.47 5.08
CA ARG A 201 -22.29 -12.16 6.36
C ARG A 201 -20.86 -11.96 6.84
N ASP A 202 -20.66 -12.11 8.13
CA ASP A 202 -19.35 -12.09 8.77
C ASP A 202 -18.60 -13.40 8.55
N ALA A 203 -17.27 -13.31 8.60
CA ALA A 203 -16.41 -14.46 8.78
C ALA A 203 -16.64 -15.02 10.19
N GLN A 204 -16.71 -16.34 10.30
CA GLN A 204 -16.75 -17.03 11.59
C GLN A 204 -15.60 -18.02 11.65
N PHE A 205 -14.93 -18.07 12.78
CA PHE A 205 -13.73 -18.88 12.96
C PHE A 205 -13.56 -19.27 14.43
N ARG A 206 -12.64 -20.19 14.69
CA ARG A 206 -12.15 -20.50 16.03
C ARG A 206 -10.64 -20.35 16.05
N ILE A 207 -10.10 -19.73 17.08
CA ILE A 207 -8.65 -19.69 17.34
C ILE A 207 -8.42 -20.37 18.68
N ASN A 208 -7.62 -21.44 18.69
CA ASN A 208 -7.36 -22.25 19.88
C ASN A 208 -8.66 -22.69 20.60
N GLY A 209 -9.69 -23.02 19.82
CA GLY A 209 -11.02 -23.41 20.31
C GLY A 209 -11.97 -22.27 20.66
N PHE A 210 -11.51 -21.01 20.76
CA PHE A 210 -12.36 -19.86 21.05
C PHE A 210 -13.03 -19.32 19.80
N ALA A 211 -14.36 -19.19 19.82
CA ALA A 211 -15.13 -18.67 18.69
C ALA A 211 -14.92 -17.15 18.51
N GLY A 212 -14.80 -16.74 17.25
CA GLY A 212 -14.71 -15.36 16.83
C GLY A 212 -15.55 -15.07 15.59
N SER A 213 -15.90 -13.80 15.41
CA SER A 213 -16.58 -13.29 14.23
C SER A 213 -15.92 -11.98 13.80
N ASN A 214 -15.88 -11.72 12.48
CA ASN A 214 -15.43 -10.45 11.96
C ASN A 214 -16.15 -10.09 10.65
N ALA A 215 -16.48 -8.81 10.47
CA ALA A 215 -17.08 -8.33 9.22
C ALA A 215 -16.17 -8.52 8.00
N ALA A 216 -14.85 -8.55 8.20
CA ALA A 216 -13.86 -8.76 7.15
C ALA A 216 -13.21 -10.16 7.21
N ASN A 217 -12.63 -10.56 6.07
CA ASN A 217 -11.79 -11.76 5.99
C ASN A 217 -10.36 -11.54 6.52
N SER A 218 -10.02 -10.30 6.88
CA SER A 218 -8.74 -9.94 7.49
C SER A 218 -8.99 -9.34 8.87
N PHE A 219 -8.33 -9.87 9.89
CA PHE A 219 -8.51 -9.42 11.27
C PHE A 219 -7.27 -9.68 12.11
N THR A 220 -7.10 -8.93 13.18
CA THR A 220 -5.92 -9.01 14.05
C THR A 220 -6.32 -9.45 15.45
N VAL A 221 -5.59 -10.43 15.99
CA VAL A 221 -5.73 -10.92 17.37
C VAL A 221 -4.33 -11.04 17.96
N ASP A 222 -4.09 -10.44 19.13
CA ASP A 222 -2.82 -10.51 19.88
C ASP A 222 -1.56 -10.22 19.04
N GLY A 223 -1.67 -9.24 18.14
CA GLY A 223 -0.56 -8.82 17.28
C GLY A 223 -0.34 -9.70 16.04
N ILE A 224 -1.15 -10.74 15.81
CA ILE A 224 -1.16 -11.58 14.61
C ILE A 224 -2.34 -11.17 13.73
N SER A 225 -2.06 -10.79 12.48
CA SER A 225 -3.07 -10.47 11.47
C SER A 225 -3.33 -11.67 10.60
N TYR A 226 -4.51 -12.28 10.72
CA TYR A 226 -4.97 -13.40 9.92
C TYR A 226 -5.70 -12.89 8.67
N ASN A 227 -5.59 -13.66 7.58
CA ASN A 227 -6.34 -13.44 6.35
C ASN A 227 -6.90 -14.77 5.83
N ILE A 228 -8.22 -14.86 5.73
CA ILE A 228 -8.93 -15.97 5.09
C ILE A 228 -8.78 -15.79 3.58
N ALA A 229 -7.96 -16.64 2.96
CA ALA A 229 -7.46 -16.46 1.60
C ALA A 229 -8.43 -16.90 0.51
N ARG A 230 -9.46 -17.70 0.86
CA ARG A 230 -10.48 -18.19 -0.08
C ARG A 230 -11.87 -18.15 0.53
N ARG A 231 -12.87 -18.24 -0.35
CA ARG A 231 -14.27 -18.38 0.07
C ARG A 231 -14.46 -19.74 0.75
N ILE A 232 -15.13 -19.72 1.90
CA ILE A 232 -15.52 -20.90 2.68
C ILE A 232 -16.98 -20.74 3.09
N GLU A 233 -17.77 -21.77 2.83
CA GLU A 233 -19.14 -21.92 3.31
C GLU A 233 -19.15 -22.80 4.56
N ALA A 234 -20.13 -22.61 5.45
CA ALA A 234 -20.27 -23.42 6.66
C ALA A 234 -20.36 -24.94 6.38
N ILE A 235 -20.87 -25.31 5.21
CA ILE A 235 -20.99 -26.71 4.78
C ILE A 235 -19.65 -27.34 4.37
N ASP A 236 -18.64 -26.53 4.05
CA ASP A 236 -17.34 -27.02 3.58
C ASP A 236 -16.56 -27.72 4.70
N ASN A 237 -16.87 -27.44 5.97
CA ASN A 237 -16.22 -28.01 7.16
C ASN A 237 -14.69 -28.00 7.04
N ALA A 238 -14.11 -26.82 6.73
CA ALA A 238 -12.68 -26.70 6.49
C ALA A 238 -11.85 -27.20 7.69
N PRO A 239 -10.77 -27.97 7.46
CA PRO A 239 -9.92 -28.46 8.53
C PRO A 239 -9.20 -27.30 9.24
N PRO A 240 -8.86 -27.46 10.53
CA PRO A 240 -8.04 -26.48 11.22
C PRO A 240 -6.67 -26.29 10.56
N VAL A 241 -6.18 -25.06 10.59
CA VAL A 241 -4.88 -24.65 10.06
C VAL A 241 -3.99 -24.23 11.22
N ILE A 242 -2.75 -24.70 11.25
CA ILE A 242 -1.78 -24.29 12.27
C ILE A 242 -1.01 -23.09 11.72
N VAL A 243 -1.05 -21.99 12.47
CA VAL A 243 -0.25 -20.79 12.23
C VAL A 243 0.83 -20.72 13.29
N SER A 244 2.09 -20.75 12.88
CA SER A 244 3.25 -20.71 13.76
C SER A 244 3.97 -19.38 13.62
N VAL A 245 4.28 -18.76 14.76
CA VAL A 245 4.96 -17.48 14.87
C VAL A 245 6.29 -17.67 15.60
N SER A 246 7.37 -17.17 15.02
CA SER A 246 8.71 -17.22 15.61
C SER A 246 9.45 -15.91 15.42
N LEU A 247 10.49 -15.66 16.24
CA LEU A 247 11.39 -14.53 16.00
C LEU A 247 12.19 -14.79 14.72
N ASP A 248 12.27 -13.78 13.85
CA ASP A 248 13.05 -13.82 12.61
C ASP A 248 14.42 -13.18 12.85
N SER A 249 15.28 -13.86 13.61
CA SER A 249 16.60 -13.33 13.97
C SER A 249 17.52 -13.12 12.76
N GLU A 250 17.37 -13.93 11.72
CA GLU A 250 18.14 -13.80 10.48
C GLU A 250 17.80 -12.49 9.76
N ALA A 251 16.53 -12.16 9.62
CA ALA A 251 16.13 -10.90 9.01
C ALA A 251 16.52 -9.68 9.87
N VAL A 252 16.46 -9.79 11.20
CA VAL A 252 16.96 -8.72 12.09
C VAL A 252 18.46 -8.51 11.89
N PHE A 253 19.25 -9.59 11.89
CA PHE A 253 20.70 -9.52 11.65
C PHE A 253 21.02 -8.92 10.29
N LYS A 254 20.33 -9.35 9.22
CA LYS A 254 20.52 -8.83 7.87
C LYS A 254 20.23 -7.33 7.77
N ASN A 255 19.18 -6.86 8.45
CA ASN A 255 18.87 -5.43 8.51
C ASN A 255 19.99 -4.63 9.19
N ILE A 256 20.52 -5.13 10.32
CA ILE A 256 21.66 -4.52 11.02
C ILE A 256 22.92 -4.54 10.13
N GLN A 257 23.18 -5.64 9.45
CA GLN A 257 24.30 -5.77 8.51
C GLN A 257 24.21 -4.74 7.38
N SER A 258 23.05 -4.60 6.74
CA SER A 258 22.86 -3.59 5.68
C SER A 258 23.06 -2.16 6.21
N PHE A 259 22.58 -1.86 7.41
CA PHE A 259 22.85 -0.57 8.07
C PHE A 259 24.35 -0.31 8.24
N VAL A 260 25.09 -1.29 8.77
CA VAL A 260 26.54 -1.17 8.99
C VAL A 260 27.28 -1.00 7.67
N GLU A 261 26.94 -1.78 6.64
CA GLU A 261 27.54 -1.68 5.32
C GLU A 261 27.31 -0.32 4.67
N ASP A 262 26.08 0.18 4.70
CA ASP A 262 25.73 1.47 4.06
C ASP A 262 26.27 2.66 4.86
N TYR A 263 26.34 2.55 6.19
CA TYR A 263 27.06 3.50 7.03
C TYR A 263 28.55 3.53 6.63
N ASN A 264 29.20 2.37 6.54
CA ASN A 264 30.62 2.29 6.19
C ASN A 264 30.91 2.82 4.79
N LYS A 265 30.02 2.60 3.82
CA LYS A 265 30.12 3.22 2.48
C LYS A 265 30.06 4.74 2.58
N LEU A 266 29.11 5.29 3.34
CA LEU A 266 28.98 6.73 3.55
C LEU A 266 30.25 7.33 4.20
N ILE A 267 30.76 6.69 5.26
CA ILE A 267 32.01 7.10 5.92
C ILE A 267 33.19 7.04 4.95
N THR A 268 33.28 6.00 4.12
CA THR A 268 34.34 5.85 3.13
C THR A 268 34.29 6.96 2.08
N THR A 269 33.11 7.27 1.54
CA THR A 269 32.95 8.34 0.54
C THR A 269 33.34 9.70 1.12
N ILE A 270 32.78 10.08 2.28
CA ILE A 270 33.10 11.37 2.90
C ILE A 270 34.57 11.44 3.32
N GLY A 271 35.09 10.34 3.89
CA GLY A 271 36.50 10.23 4.26
C GLY A 271 37.44 10.34 3.06
N GLY A 272 37.05 9.81 1.90
CA GLY A 272 37.77 9.96 0.63
C GLY A 272 37.88 11.42 0.22
N GLU A 273 36.74 12.11 0.13
CA GLU A 273 36.65 13.54 -0.22
C GLU A 273 37.46 14.44 0.73
N LEU A 274 37.42 14.15 2.04
CA LEU A 274 38.16 14.91 3.05
C LEU A 274 39.68 14.73 2.97
N ASN A 275 40.14 13.56 2.50
CA ASN A 275 41.56 13.19 2.44
C ASN A 275 42.17 13.29 1.04
N GLU A 276 41.35 13.55 0.02
CA GLU A 276 41.78 13.63 -1.38
C GLU A 276 42.90 14.67 -1.57
N GLU A 277 43.92 14.30 -2.35
CA GLU A 277 44.99 15.23 -2.69
C GLU A 277 44.44 16.39 -3.51
N ARG A 278 44.83 17.62 -3.17
CA ARG A 278 44.37 18.82 -3.87
C ARG A 278 45.47 19.33 -4.80
N PHE A 279 45.25 19.24 -6.12
CA PHE A 279 46.18 19.78 -7.11
C PHE A 279 45.90 21.26 -7.40
N SER A 280 46.33 22.16 -6.52
CA SER A 280 46.03 23.60 -6.61
C SER A 280 46.56 24.30 -7.88
N THR A 281 47.48 23.67 -8.60
CA THR A 281 48.05 24.18 -9.86
C THR A 281 47.15 23.95 -11.08
N PHE A 282 46.17 23.04 -10.97
CA PHE A 282 45.25 22.71 -12.07
C PHE A 282 43.99 23.58 -11.96
N LEU A 283 43.93 24.64 -12.77
CA LEU A 283 42.78 25.53 -12.87
C LEU A 283 41.78 25.04 -13.94
N PRO A 284 40.49 25.46 -13.87
CA PRO A 284 39.51 25.14 -14.90
C PRO A 284 39.98 25.61 -16.30
N LEU A 285 39.95 24.69 -17.27
CA LEU A 285 40.39 24.97 -18.65
C LEU A 285 39.49 25.99 -19.34
N THR A 286 40.10 26.95 -20.02
CA THR A 286 39.41 27.87 -20.93
C THR A 286 38.97 27.16 -22.22
N VAL A 287 38.02 27.74 -22.96
CA VAL A 287 37.56 27.19 -24.25
C VAL A 287 38.71 27.04 -25.25
N ALA A 288 39.67 27.97 -25.23
CA ALA A 288 40.85 27.91 -26.09
C ALA A 288 41.77 26.75 -25.72
N GLN A 289 42.07 26.57 -24.42
CA GLN A 289 42.90 25.46 -23.94
C GLN A 289 42.25 24.10 -24.22
N LYS A 290 40.92 23.99 -24.06
CA LYS A 290 40.19 22.77 -24.40
C LYS A 290 40.28 22.38 -25.88
N LYS A 291 40.44 23.33 -26.80
CA LYS A 291 40.59 23.04 -28.23
C LYS A 291 42.01 22.59 -28.62
N GLN A 292 42.99 22.83 -27.76
CA GLN A 292 44.41 22.54 -28.02
C GLN A 292 44.90 21.27 -27.33
N MET A 293 44.04 20.60 -26.56
CA MET A 293 44.36 19.38 -25.80
C MET A 293 43.60 18.18 -26.35
N SER A 294 44.21 17.00 -26.28
CA SER A 294 43.51 15.74 -26.57
C SER A 294 42.43 15.44 -25.52
N GLU A 295 41.49 14.55 -25.83
CA GLU A 295 40.40 14.24 -24.90
C GLU A 295 40.92 13.61 -23.60
N GLN A 296 41.88 12.69 -23.68
CA GLN A 296 42.50 12.07 -22.49
C GLN A 296 43.24 13.09 -21.61
N GLU A 297 43.95 14.06 -22.22
CA GLU A 297 44.61 15.13 -21.46
C GLU A 297 43.59 16.05 -20.79
N ARG A 298 42.46 16.32 -21.45
CA ARG A 298 41.37 17.13 -20.87
C ARG A 298 40.71 16.43 -19.70
N GLU A 299 40.43 15.14 -19.83
CA GLU A 299 39.85 14.31 -18.77
C GLU A 299 40.76 14.31 -17.55
N THR A 300 42.03 13.94 -17.72
CA THR A 300 43.04 13.93 -16.64
C THR A 300 43.21 15.30 -15.99
N TRP A 301 43.20 16.38 -16.80
CA TRP A 301 43.30 17.75 -16.26
C TRP A 301 42.06 18.11 -15.45
N GLN A 302 40.88 17.75 -15.93
CA GLN A 302 39.62 18.06 -15.28
C GLN A 302 39.49 17.28 -13.96
N GLU A 303 39.89 16.01 -13.92
CA GLU A 303 39.99 15.22 -12.68
C GLU A 303 40.88 15.91 -11.66
N LYS A 304 42.11 16.28 -12.05
CA LYS A 304 43.04 17.00 -11.16
C LYS A 304 42.52 18.37 -10.71
N ALA A 305 41.80 19.08 -11.58
CA ALA A 305 41.19 20.37 -11.24
C ALA A 305 39.98 20.22 -10.30
N GLN A 306 39.36 19.04 -10.26
CA GLN A 306 38.23 18.71 -9.37
C GLN A 306 38.68 18.05 -8.06
N SER A 307 39.93 17.60 -7.96
CA SER A 307 40.42 16.88 -6.79
C SER A 307 40.58 17.78 -5.56
N GLY A 308 40.24 17.22 -4.39
CA GLY A 308 40.46 17.84 -3.09
C GLY A 308 39.70 19.15 -2.90
N LEU A 309 38.60 19.35 -3.62
CA LEU A 309 37.72 20.52 -3.48
C LEU A 309 36.98 20.54 -2.13
N LEU A 310 36.76 19.37 -1.53
CA LEU A 310 36.18 19.20 -0.19
C LEU A 310 37.22 18.80 0.85
N ARG A 311 38.52 18.84 0.51
CA ARG A 311 39.60 18.46 1.41
C ARG A 311 39.55 19.30 2.69
N ARG A 312 39.52 18.63 3.85
CA ARG A 312 39.44 19.25 5.19
C ARG A 312 38.26 20.21 5.34
N GLU A 313 37.12 19.93 4.71
CA GLU A 313 35.90 20.73 4.89
C GLU A 313 35.36 20.57 6.32
N PRO A 314 35.41 21.63 7.16
CA PRO A 314 34.97 21.57 8.56
C PRO A 314 33.55 21.01 8.77
N ALA A 315 32.59 21.29 7.89
CA ALA A 315 31.22 20.81 8.02
C ALA A 315 31.14 19.28 7.93
N LEU A 316 31.89 18.67 7.00
CA LEU A 316 31.93 17.21 6.83
C LEU A 316 32.73 16.55 7.95
N GLU A 317 33.85 17.14 8.38
CA GLU A 317 34.62 16.66 9.54
C GLU A 317 33.78 16.69 10.83
N ASN A 318 33.04 17.77 11.04
CA ASN A 318 32.14 17.92 12.19
C ASN A 318 31.03 16.87 12.17
N MET A 319 30.41 16.65 11.00
CA MET A 319 29.37 15.64 10.85
C MET A 319 29.88 14.22 11.14
N LEU A 320 31.04 13.81 10.59
CA LEU A 320 31.62 12.50 10.89
C LEU A 320 31.89 12.32 12.39
N ARG A 321 32.37 13.37 13.06
CA ARG A 321 32.59 13.37 14.50
C ARG A 321 31.27 13.23 15.27
N GLU A 322 30.24 13.98 14.90
CA GLU A 322 28.91 13.91 15.52
C GLU A 322 28.26 12.53 15.34
N MET A 323 28.35 11.94 14.14
CA MET A 323 27.86 10.58 13.87
C MET A 323 28.59 9.55 14.75
N ARG A 324 29.92 9.64 14.84
CA ARG A 324 30.71 8.76 15.71
C ARG A 324 30.34 8.92 17.18
N THR A 325 30.16 10.16 17.64
CA THR A 325 29.73 10.44 19.03
C THR A 325 28.35 9.85 19.30
N ALA A 326 27.39 10.04 18.40
CA ALA A 326 26.03 9.53 18.56
C ALA A 326 25.99 8.00 18.65
N LEU A 327 26.77 7.30 17.82
CA LEU A 327 26.85 5.84 17.82
C LEU A 327 27.65 5.27 19.02
N ASN A 328 28.59 6.03 19.58
CA ASN A 328 29.35 5.60 20.75
C ASN A 328 28.65 5.92 22.08
N GLN A 329 27.61 6.76 22.06
CA GLN A 329 26.90 7.18 23.25
C GLN A 329 26.07 6.03 23.82
N ALA A 330 26.22 5.77 25.12
CA ALA A 330 25.40 4.80 25.83
C ALA A 330 23.93 5.24 25.90
N VAL A 331 23.01 4.29 25.81
CA VAL A 331 21.59 4.48 26.10
C VAL A 331 21.25 3.71 27.38
N GLY A 332 21.10 4.43 28.49
CA GLY A 332 21.08 3.81 29.81
C GLY A 332 22.45 3.21 30.12
N GLU A 333 22.49 1.90 30.38
CA GLU A 333 23.73 1.15 30.64
C GLU A 333 24.23 0.38 29.42
N VAL A 334 23.58 0.50 28.25
CA VAL A 334 23.84 -0.32 27.07
C VAL A 334 24.58 0.48 26.00
N HIS A 335 25.61 -0.13 25.42
CA HIS A 335 26.37 0.35 24.27
C HIS A 335 26.12 -0.54 23.04
N LEU A 336 26.41 0.00 21.85
CA LEU A 336 26.38 -0.79 20.60
C LEU A 336 27.34 -1.99 20.63
N SER A 337 28.46 -1.88 21.36
CA SER A 337 29.40 -2.99 21.56
C SER A 337 28.77 -4.18 22.29
N ASP A 338 27.77 -3.95 23.15
CA ASP A 338 27.10 -5.02 23.90
C ASP A 338 26.24 -5.92 22.99
N ILE A 339 25.91 -5.43 21.79
CA ILE A 339 25.20 -6.17 20.74
C ILE A 339 26.12 -6.54 19.56
N GLY A 340 27.45 -6.45 19.74
CA GLY A 340 28.44 -6.86 18.76
C GLY A 340 28.77 -5.83 17.68
N ILE A 341 28.31 -4.58 17.80
CA ILE A 341 28.65 -3.51 16.85
C ILE A 341 29.77 -2.65 17.45
N GLU A 342 30.98 -2.80 16.91
CA GLU A 342 32.17 -2.07 17.37
C GLU A 342 32.67 -1.06 16.34
N PHE A 343 33.47 -0.07 16.77
CA PHE A 343 34.23 0.76 15.83
C PHE A 343 35.51 0.05 15.39
N SER A 344 35.91 0.25 14.13
CA SER A 344 37.22 -0.18 13.66
C SER A 344 38.34 0.41 14.53
N ARG A 345 39.32 -0.44 14.87
CA ARG A 345 40.51 -0.06 15.64
C ARG A 345 41.49 0.76 14.81
N ASN A 346 41.36 0.76 13.48
CA ASN A 346 42.22 1.54 12.60
C ASN A 346 41.74 2.99 12.56
N PHE A 347 42.59 3.91 13.01
CA PHE A 347 42.28 5.35 13.00
C PHE A 347 41.98 5.89 11.59
N ARG A 348 42.55 5.27 10.54
CA ARG A 348 42.33 5.68 9.14
C ARG A 348 40.95 5.33 8.62
N ASP A 349 40.20 4.49 9.33
CA ASP A 349 38.87 4.06 8.93
C ASP A 349 37.79 5.08 9.33
N ASN A 350 38.18 6.25 9.86
CA ASN A 350 37.30 7.41 10.10
C ASN A 350 36.01 7.09 10.88
N GLY A 351 36.03 6.06 11.73
CA GLY A 351 34.87 5.63 12.51
C GLY A 351 33.93 4.65 11.81
N MET A 352 34.42 3.84 10.86
CA MET A 352 33.69 2.66 10.38
C MET A 352 33.30 1.72 11.52
N LEU A 353 32.19 1.01 11.33
CA LEU A 353 31.67 -0.03 12.21
C LEU A 353 32.08 -1.43 11.75
N VAL A 354 32.13 -2.37 12.69
CA VAL A 354 32.43 -3.80 12.50
C VAL A 354 31.39 -4.62 13.28
N LEU A 355 30.97 -5.75 12.71
CA LEU A 355 30.06 -6.73 13.31
C LEU A 355 30.79 -7.96 13.82
#